data_AF-A0A2K6UVI5-F1
#
_entry.id   AF-A0A2K6UVI5-F1
#
_cell.length_a   1.000
_cell.length_b   1.000
_cell.length_c   1.000
_cell.angle_alpha   90.00
_cell.angle_beta   90.00
_cell.angle_gamma   90.00
#
_symmetry.space_group_name_H-M   'P 1'
#
loop_
_entity.id
_entity.type
_entity.pdbx_description
1 polymer ?
#
loop_
_entity_poly.entity_id
_entity_poly.type
_entity_poly.pdbx_seq_one_letter_code
_entity_poly.pdbx_strand_id
1 'polypeptide(L)'
;MVVSGAPPALGGGRLGIFTSLLLLLAWTATLNAARIPAPPACGKPQQLNRVVGGQDSDDSEWPWVVSIQKNGTHHCAVPLPHPQTLQKLKVPIIDSEVCSRLYWRGAGQGAITEDMLCAGYLEGERDACLGDSGGPLMCQVDGAWLLAGIISWGEGCAERNRPGVYISLSAHRSWVERIVQGVQLRGRARGTGALRALSPDSGSAARS
;
A
#
# COMPACT_ATOMS: atom_id res chain seq x y z
N MET A 1 -9.09 11.66 -57.50
CA MET A 1 -8.76 11.89 -58.92
C MET A 1 -7.62 10.95 -59.27
N VAL A 2 -7.86 9.99 -60.15
CA VAL A 2 -6.80 9.24 -60.82
C VAL A 2 -6.43 10.03 -62.05
N VAL A 3 -5.14 10.30 -62.28
CA VAL A 3 -4.64 10.54 -63.63
C VAL A 3 -3.34 9.75 -63.81
N SER A 4 -3.40 8.93 -64.85
CA SER A 4 -2.50 7.93 -65.39
C SER A 4 -1.16 8.46 -65.89
N GLY A 5 -0.20 7.54 -66.08
CA GLY A 5 0.94 7.74 -67.00
C GLY A 5 1.95 6.59 -67.01
N ALA A 6 1.79 5.63 -67.92
CA ALA A 6 2.89 4.84 -68.52
C ALA A 6 3.28 5.53 -69.85
N PRO A 7 4.46 5.33 -70.52
CA PRO A 7 5.26 4.10 -70.74
C PRO A 7 6.80 4.42 -70.82
N PRO A 8 7.72 3.76 -71.57
CA PRO A 8 7.75 2.47 -72.28
C PRO A 8 8.94 1.55 -71.92
N ALA A 9 8.92 0.34 -72.48
CA ALA A 9 9.99 -0.64 -72.48
C ALA A 9 10.96 -0.45 -73.67
N LEU A 10 12.26 -0.48 -73.37
CA LEU A 10 13.43 -0.68 -74.24
C LEU A 10 14.44 -1.40 -73.34
N GLY A 11 15.22 -2.42 -73.68
CA GLY A 11 15.60 -3.09 -74.91
C GLY A 11 16.77 -4.00 -74.47
N GLY A 12 16.89 -5.19 -75.06
CA GLY A 12 17.87 -6.20 -74.63
C GLY A 12 19.33 -5.80 -74.87
N GLY A 13 20.23 -6.34 -74.05
CA GLY A 13 21.68 -6.25 -74.23
C GLY A 13 22.41 -7.20 -73.30
N ARG A 14 23.19 -8.11 -73.89
CA ARG A 14 23.92 -9.20 -73.23
C ARG A 14 25.24 -8.73 -72.60
N LEU A 15 25.66 -9.50 -71.60
CA LEU A 15 27.06 -9.82 -71.23
C LEU A 15 27.93 -8.69 -70.63
N GLY A 16 28.41 -8.91 -69.40
CA GLY A 16 29.63 -8.25 -68.93
C GLY A 16 29.72 -7.98 -67.44
N ILE A 17 29.98 -9.03 -66.65
CA ILE A 17 30.96 -9.03 -65.54
C ILE A 17 31.08 -7.71 -64.77
N PHE A 18 30.09 -7.29 -63.97
CA PHE A 18 30.27 -6.30 -62.89
C PHE A 18 29.20 -6.43 -61.78
N THR A 19 28.69 -7.65 -61.54
CA THR A 19 27.61 -7.89 -60.56
C THR A 19 28.07 -8.16 -59.13
N SER A 20 29.36 -8.08 -58.81
CA SER A 20 29.87 -8.49 -57.49
C SER A 20 30.28 -7.35 -56.54
N LEU A 21 30.15 -6.07 -56.92
CA LEU A 21 30.53 -4.95 -56.04
C LEU A 21 29.46 -3.88 -55.80
N LEU A 22 28.30 -3.94 -56.46
CA LEU A 22 27.16 -3.05 -56.20
C LEU A 22 26.02 -3.71 -55.40
N LEU A 23 26.07 -5.03 -55.18
CA LEU A 23 25.19 -5.73 -54.23
C LEU A 23 25.72 -5.71 -52.78
N LEU A 24 26.95 -5.24 -52.55
CA LEU A 24 27.51 -5.05 -51.19
C LEU A 24 27.28 -3.64 -50.61
N LEU A 25 26.75 -2.70 -51.40
CA LEU A 25 26.47 -1.33 -50.92
C LEU A 25 24.97 -1.03 -50.73
N ALA A 26 24.08 -1.97 -51.05
CA ALA A 26 22.65 -1.85 -50.76
C ALA A 26 22.22 -2.56 -49.46
N TRP A 27 23.17 -3.11 -48.68
CA TRP A 27 22.90 -3.91 -47.47
C TRP A 27 23.42 -3.29 -46.15
N THR A 28 23.76 -2.01 -46.11
CA THR A 28 24.14 -1.33 -44.86
C THR A 28 23.49 0.03 -44.66
N ALA A 29 22.31 0.25 -45.24
CA ALA A 29 21.48 1.40 -44.90
C ALA A 29 20.11 0.95 -44.38
N THR A 30 20.09 -0.02 -43.47
CA THR A 30 19.02 -0.03 -42.46
C THR A 30 19.25 1.20 -41.60
N LEU A 31 18.53 2.27 -41.92
CA LEU A 31 18.29 3.37 -41.00
C LEU A 31 17.76 2.74 -39.71
N ASN A 32 18.64 2.58 -38.71
CA ASN A 32 18.22 2.54 -37.33
C ASN A 32 17.56 3.90 -37.10
N ALA A 33 16.26 3.99 -37.35
CA ALA A 33 15.45 4.97 -36.68
C ALA A 33 15.65 4.70 -35.20
N ALA A 34 16.55 5.46 -34.57
CA ALA A 34 16.61 5.54 -33.13
C ALA A 34 15.17 5.82 -32.71
N ARG A 35 14.50 4.83 -32.10
CA ARG A 35 13.20 5.05 -31.49
C ARG A 35 13.43 6.15 -30.48
N ILE A 36 13.02 7.37 -30.83
CA ILE A 36 12.88 8.44 -29.85
C ILE A 36 11.98 7.83 -28.77
N PRO A 37 12.43 7.69 -27.52
CA PRO A 37 11.57 7.23 -26.46
C PRO A 37 10.34 8.11 -26.48
N ALA A 38 9.15 7.51 -26.63
CA ALA A 38 7.92 8.27 -26.52
C ALA A 38 7.97 9.07 -25.21
N PRO A 39 7.53 10.34 -25.19
CA PRO A 39 7.40 11.06 -23.94
C PRO A 39 6.59 10.19 -22.96
N PRO A 40 6.98 10.14 -21.67
CA PRO A 40 6.27 9.32 -20.70
C PRO A 40 4.77 9.62 -20.80
N ALA A 41 3.95 8.57 -20.89
CA ALA A 41 2.50 8.71 -21.02
C ALA A 41 2.00 9.67 -19.92
N CYS A 42 1.44 10.81 -20.34
CA CYS A 42 0.83 11.74 -19.41
C CYS A 42 -0.37 11.05 -18.71
N GLY A 43 -0.57 11.34 -17.43
CA GLY A 43 -1.63 10.69 -16.63
C GLY A 43 -1.23 9.37 -15.96
N LYS A 44 0.04 8.94 -16.03
CA LYS A 44 0.56 7.91 -15.10
C LYS A 44 1.11 8.61 -13.86
N PRO A 45 0.43 8.57 -12.70
CA PRO A 45 1.03 9.08 -11.47
C PRO A 45 2.32 8.30 -11.25
N GLN A 46 3.46 9.01 -11.25
CA GLN A 46 4.69 8.41 -10.77
C GLN A 46 4.44 7.97 -9.33
N GLN A 47 4.84 6.75 -9.02
CA GLN A 47 4.62 6.06 -7.75
C GLN A 47 5.36 6.80 -6.62
N LEU A 48 4.82 7.95 -6.22
CA LEU A 48 5.32 8.77 -5.14
C LEU A 48 4.66 8.26 -3.86
N ASN A 49 5.35 7.37 -3.13
CA ASN A 49 5.16 7.04 -1.71
C ASN A 49 3.69 7.04 -1.22
N ARG A 50 2.79 6.54 -2.06
CA ARG A 50 1.37 6.30 -1.77
C ARG A 50 1.28 5.05 -0.89
N VAL A 51 0.16 4.83 -0.22
CA VAL A 51 -0.19 3.52 0.37
C VAL A 51 0.24 2.42 -0.61
N VAL A 52 1.31 1.70 -0.25
CA VAL A 52 2.01 0.82 -1.17
C VAL A 52 1.13 -0.40 -1.37
N GLY A 53 0.94 -0.83 -2.62
CA GLY A 53 0.03 -1.92 -2.95
C GLY A 53 -1.44 -1.68 -2.57
N GLY A 54 -1.81 -0.44 -2.27
CA GLY A 54 -3.19 0.01 -2.04
C GLY A 54 -3.95 0.34 -3.33
N GLN A 55 -5.24 0.59 -3.19
CA GLN A 55 -6.15 0.91 -4.30
C GLN A 55 -6.90 2.20 -4.06
N ASP A 56 -7.34 2.83 -5.14
CA ASP A 56 -8.18 4.03 -5.07
C ASP A 56 -9.45 3.71 -4.27
N SER A 57 -9.85 4.67 -3.43
CA SER A 57 -11.14 4.63 -2.75
C SER A 57 -12.21 5.17 -3.66
N ASP A 58 -13.42 4.63 -3.52
CA ASP A 58 -14.58 5.17 -4.21
C ASP A 58 -15.08 6.43 -3.49
N ASP A 59 -15.77 7.31 -4.23
CA ASP A 59 -16.35 8.52 -3.67
C ASP A 59 -17.27 8.18 -2.49
N SER A 60 -17.07 8.88 -1.37
CA SER A 60 -17.84 8.69 -0.12
C SER A 60 -17.73 7.31 0.54
N GLU A 61 -16.78 6.47 0.15
CA GLU A 61 -16.56 5.16 0.77
C GLU A 61 -16.11 5.27 2.24
N TRP A 62 -15.23 6.24 2.52
CA TRP A 62 -14.65 6.49 3.85
C TRP A 62 -15.04 7.90 4.35
N PRO A 63 -16.32 8.13 4.72
CA PRO A 63 -16.83 9.48 4.99
C PRO A 63 -16.22 10.16 6.23
N TRP A 64 -15.54 9.40 7.09
CA TRP A 64 -14.86 9.92 8.29
C TRP A 64 -13.40 10.30 8.05
N VAL A 65 -12.84 10.04 6.87
CA VAL A 65 -11.46 10.41 6.56
C VAL A 65 -11.42 11.86 6.08
N VAL A 66 -10.52 12.64 6.67
CA VAL A 66 -10.35 14.06 6.36
C VAL A 66 -8.88 14.37 6.11
N SER A 67 -8.63 15.39 5.31
CA SER A 67 -7.28 15.91 5.11
C SER A 67 -7.07 17.19 5.92
N ILE A 68 -6.05 17.20 6.76
CA ILE A 68 -5.73 18.35 7.62
C ILE A 68 -4.84 19.31 6.85
N GLN A 69 -5.27 20.58 6.77
CA GLN A 69 -4.51 21.65 6.12
C GLN A 69 -4.29 22.81 7.07
N LYS A 70 -3.09 23.40 7.03
CA LYS A 70 -2.72 24.63 7.73
C LYS A 70 -2.20 25.62 6.70
N ASN A 71 -2.85 26.79 6.58
CA ASN A 71 -2.53 27.83 5.60
C ASN A 71 -2.56 27.35 4.13
N GLY A 72 -3.49 26.46 3.78
CA GLY A 72 -3.62 25.89 2.43
C GLY A 72 -2.62 24.79 2.09
N THR A 73 -1.80 24.36 3.06
CA THR A 73 -0.83 23.27 2.91
C THR A 73 -1.21 22.11 3.83
N HIS A 74 -1.09 20.87 3.34
CA HIS A 74 -1.29 19.67 4.16
C HIS A 74 -0.32 19.65 5.34
N HIS A 75 -0.85 19.48 6.56
CA HIS A 75 -0.06 19.45 7.79
C HIS A 75 0.08 18.02 8.28
N CYS A 76 1.31 17.56 8.58
CA CYS A 76 1.63 16.17 8.95
C CYS A 76 1.26 15.10 7.89
N ALA A 77 0.80 15.51 6.72
CA ALA A 77 0.51 14.65 5.58
C ALA A 77 1.29 15.10 4.35
N VAL A 78 1.57 14.16 3.45
CA VAL A 78 2.11 14.48 2.12
C VAL A 78 0.93 14.83 1.22
N PRO A 79 0.98 15.93 0.42
CA PRO A 79 -0.10 16.25 -0.51
C PRO A 79 -0.38 15.09 -1.46
N LEU A 80 -1.65 14.74 -1.64
CA LEU A 80 -2.02 13.71 -2.61
C LEU A 80 -1.76 14.24 -4.03
N PRO A 81 -1.15 13.44 -4.93
CA PRO A 81 -1.02 13.83 -6.32
C PRO A 81 -2.41 13.99 -6.94
N HIS A 82 -2.55 14.92 -7.89
CA HIS A 82 -3.80 15.12 -8.62
C HIS A 82 -4.27 13.78 -9.23
N PRO A 83 -5.55 13.38 -9.10
CA PRO A 83 -6.71 14.18 -8.69
C PRO A 83 -7.03 14.17 -7.18
N GLN A 84 -6.04 13.91 -6.33
CA GLN A 84 -6.16 13.87 -4.86
C GLN A 84 -7.04 12.72 -4.36
N THR A 85 -7.05 11.60 -5.08
CA THR A 85 -7.84 10.41 -4.76
C THR A 85 -7.34 9.74 -3.48
N LEU A 86 -8.24 9.57 -2.51
CA LEU A 86 -7.97 8.82 -1.28
C LEU A 86 -7.65 7.35 -1.59
N GLN A 87 -6.75 6.75 -0.80
CA GLN A 87 -6.34 5.37 -0.94
C GLN A 87 -6.80 4.51 0.22
N LYS A 88 -7.04 3.23 -0.07
CA LYS A 88 -7.35 2.22 0.93
C LYS A 88 -6.49 0.99 0.73
N LEU A 89 -6.20 0.31 1.84
CA LEU A 89 -5.49 -0.96 1.84
C LEU A 89 -6.03 -1.83 2.96
N LYS A 90 -6.22 -3.12 2.65
CA LYS A 90 -6.54 -4.15 3.63
C LYS A 90 -5.27 -4.84 4.10
N VAL A 91 -5.01 -4.77 5.40
CA VAL A 91 -3.89 -5.44 6.07
C VAL A 91 -4.37 -6.34 7.21
N PRO A 92 -3.70 -7.46 7.50
CA PRO A 92 -3.98 -8.27 8.67
C PRO A 92 -3.32 -7.68 9.92
N ILE A 93 -3.95 -7.88 11.08
CA ILE A 93 -3.33 -7.59 12.38
C ILE A 93 -2.23 -8.63 12.65
N ILE A 94 -1.08 -8.16 13.13
CA ILE A 94 0.04 -9.00 13.54
C ILE A 94 0.09 -9.03 15.06
N ASP A 95 0.27 -10.23 15.61
CA ASP A 95 0.44 -10.44 17.05
C ASP A 95 1.62 -9.62 17.61
N SER A 96 1.44 -9.06 18.81
CA SER A 96 2.44 -8.17 19.41
C SER A 96 3.78 -8.86 19.65
N GLU A 97 3.81 -10.14 20.04
CA GLU A 97 5.06 -10.88 20.27
C GLU A 97 5.78 -11.18 18.96
N VAL A 98 5.02 -11.46 17.89
CA VAL A 98 5.58 -11.57 16.54
C VAL A 98 6.18 -10.24 16.12
N CYS A 99 5.45 -9.13 16.25
CA CYS A 99 5.93 -7.81 15.83
C CYS A 99 7.18 -7.37 16.61
N SER A 100 7.19 -7.54 17.92
CA SER A 100 8.35 -7.24 18.76
C SER A 100 9.60 -8.02 18.33
N ARG A 101 9.45 -9.29 17.91
CA ARG A 101 10.58 -10.08 17.39
C ARG A 101 11.08 -9.61 16.04
N LEU A 102 10.20 -9.10 15.17
CA LEU A 102 10.59 -8.55 13.87
C LEU A 102 11.43 -7.27 14.04
N TYR A 103 10.97 -6.35 14.89
CA TYR A 103 11.65 -5.07 15.16
C TYR A 103 12.87 -5.18 16.07
N TRP A 104 13.00 -6.28 16.83
CA TRP A 104 14.22 -6.57 17.59
C TRP A 104 15.48 -6.52 16.71
N ARG A 105 15.40 -7.05 15.48
CA ARG A 105 16.49 -7.01 14.50
C ARG A 105 16.47 -5.67 13.77
N GLY A 106 16.81 -4.57 14.43
CA GLY A 106 16.75 -3.21 13.85
C GLY A 106 16.64 -2.14 14.93
N ALA A 107 15.41 -1.67 15.17
CA ALA A 107 15.06 -0.72 16.24
C ALA A 107 15.44 -1.16 17.66
N GLY A 108 15.64 -2.47 17.89
CA GLY A 108 16.17 -3.00 19.15
C GLY A 108 15.09 -3.40 20.16
N GLN A 109 15.54 -3.75 21.38
CA GLN A 109 14.67 -4.20 22.45
C GLN A 109 13.68 -3.11 22.88
N GLY A 110 12.40 -3.45 22.98
CA GLY A 110 11.37 -2.55 23.48
C GLY A 110 10.89 -1.50 22.48
N ALA A 111 11.27 -1.62 21.21
CA ALA A 111 10.78 -0.72 20.15
C ALA A 111 9.25 -0.78 19.97
N ILE A 112 8.66 -1.97 20.14
CA ILE A 112 7.21 -2.17 20.15
C ILE A 112 6.74 -2.24 21.60
N THR A 113 5.90 -1.28 21.98
CA THR A 113 5.35 -1.13 23.34
C THR A 113 3.93 -1.68 23.43
N GLU A 114 3.42 -1.86 24.65
CA GLU A 114 2.10 -2.46 24.92
C GLU A 114 0.91 -1.60 24.43
N ASP A 115 1.16 -0.33 24.18
CA ASP A 115 0.19 0.63 23.64
C ASP A 115 0.22 0.73 22.12
N MET A 116 0.99 -0.14 21.47
CA MET A 116 1.10 -0.25 20.02
C MET A 116 0.42 -1.52 19.48
N LEU A 117 0.16 -1.49 18.18
CA LEU A 117 -0.47 -2.53 17.36
C LEU A 117 0.27 -2.59 16.03
N CYS A 118 0.54 -3.78 15.52
CA CYS A 118 1.15 -3.93 14.19
C CYS A 118 0.15 -4.48 13.20
N ALA A 119 0.21 -4.02 11.96
CA ALA A 119 -0.58 -4.55 10.86
C ALA A 119 0.19 -4.48 9.55
N GLY A 120 0.07 -5.52 8.72
CA GLY A 120 0.80 -5.63 7.46
C GLY A 120 1.00 -7.06 7.02
N TYR A 121 1.58 -7.25 5.84
CA TYR A 121 1.98 -8.57 5.35
C TYR A 121 3.46 -8.77 5.65
N LEU A 122 3.85 -9.97 6.12
CA LEU A 122 5.25 -10.24 6.48
C LEU A 122 6.16 -10.25 5.25
N GLU A 123 5.60 -10.52 4.08
CA GLU A 123 6.26 -10.43 2.79
C GLU A 123 6.59 -8.97 2.40
N GLY A 124 5.93 -7.99 3.02
CA GLY A 124 5.97 -6.59 2.62
C GLY A 124 4.98 -6.31 1.50
N GLU A 125 5.42 -5.56 0.49
CA GLU A 125 4.70 -5.19 -0.75
C GLU A 125 3.45 -4.32 -0.58
N ARG A 126 2.88 -4.27 0.63
CA ARG A 126 1.67 -3.54 0.96
C ARG A 126 1.79 -2.89 2.32
N ASP A 127 1.66 -1.57 2.39
CA ASP A 127 1.83 -0.83 3.63
C ASP A 127 1.26 0.59 3.57
N ALA A 128 0.97 1.16 4.74
CA ALA A 128 0.91 2.61 4.87
C ALA A 128 2.31 3.20 4.66
N CYS A 129 2.40 4.44 4.20
CA CYS A 129 3.69 5.07 3.93
C CYS A 129 3.67 6.56 4.32
N LEU A 130 4.60 7.32 3.75
CA LEU A 130 4.80 8.73 4.07
C LEU A 130 3.53 9.54 3.81
N GLY A 131 3.04 10.21 4.84
CA GLY A 131 1.85 11.06 4.77
C GLY A 131 0.57 10.39 5.24
N ASP A 132 0.60 9.08 5.52
CA ASP A 132 -0.55 8.35 6.06
C ASP A 132 -0.61 8.38 7.60
N SER A 133 0.46 8.87 8.27
CA SER A 133 0.50 9.03 9.74
C SER A 133 -0.70 9.84 10.26
N GLY A 134 -1.32 9.35 11.34
CA GLY A 134 -2.58 9.90 11.86
C GLY A 134 -3.83 9.34 11.17
N GLY A 135 -3.68 8.64 10.05
CA GLY A 135 -4.76 7.97 9.34
C GLY A 135 -5.31 6.75 10.12
N PRO A 136 -6.56 6.35 9.83
CA PRO A 136 -7.25 5.34 10.61
C PRO A 136 -6.94 3.90 10.17
N LEU A 137 -6.68 3.01 11.12
CA LEU A 137 -6.77 1.56 10.92
C LEU A 137 -8.17 1.10 11.32
N MET A 138 -8.99 0.75 10.32
CA MET A 138 -10.39 0.38 10.51
C MET A 138 -10.56 -1.15 10.52
N CYS A 139 -11.34 -1.67 11.47
CA CYS A 139 -11.72 -3.07 11.54
C CYS A 139 -13.24 -3.22 11.44
N GLN A 140 -13.70 -4.20 10.65
CA GLN A 140 -15.11 -4.51 10.55
C GLN A 140 -15.48 -5.56 11.60
N VAL A 141 -16.36 -5.22 12.55
CA VAL A 141 -16.81 -6.08 13.65
C VAL A 141 -18.33 -5.98 13.76
N ASP A 142 -19.01 -7.11 13.69
CA ASP A 142 -20.49 -7.21 13.76
C ASP A 142 -21.20 -6.24 12.81
N GLY A 143 -20.70 -6.15 11.57
CA GLY A 143 -21.26 -5.27 10.53
C GLY A 143 -20.95 -3.78 10.70
N ALA A 144 -20.21 -3.37 11.74
CA ALA A 144 -19.80 -1.99 11.96
C ALA A 144 -18.30 -1.79 11.73
N TRP A 145 -17.91 -0.63 11.19
CA TRP A 145 -16.52 -0.21 11.12
C TRP A 145 -16.10 0.45 12.44
N LEU A 146 -15.04 -0.06 13.03
CA LEU A 146 -14.46 0.44 14.28
C LEU A 146 -13.04 0.93 14.03
N LEU A 147 -12.69 2.05 14.65
CA LEU A 147 -11.30 2.52 14.68
C LEU A 147 -10.53 1.64 15.68
N ALA A 148 -9.61 0.82 15.17
CA ALA A 148 -8.80 -0.07 16.00
C ALA A 148 -7.46 0.56 16.38
N GLY A 149 -6.89 1.37 15.48
CA GLY A 149 -5.64 2.06 15.71
C GLY A 149 -5.44 3.27 14.81
N ILE A 150 -4.34 3.97 15.07
CA ILE A 150 -3.94 5.19 14.35
C ILE A 150 -2.54 4.95 13.79
N ILE A 151 -2.35 5.14 12.49
CA ILE A 151 -1.04 4.96 11.83
C ILE A 151 -0.01 5.85 12.54
N SER A 152 1.09 5.26 13.00
CA SER A 152 2.10 5.97 13.76
C SER A 152 3.43 6.02 13.01
N TRP A 153 4.09 4.87 12.84
CA TRP A 153 5.45 4.80 12.29
C TRP A 153 5.74 3.42 11.66
N GLY A 154 6.92 3.30 11.04
CA GLY A 154 7.45 2.07 10.45
C GLY A 154 8.92 2.25 10.07
N GLU A 155 9.60 1.16 9.71
CA GLU A 155 10.94 1.20 9.10
C GLU A 155 10.78 0.94 7.60
N GLY A 156 11.04 1.95 6.77
CA GLY A 156 10.73 1.88 5.34
C GLY A 156 9.23 1.86 5.07
N CYS A 157 8.85 1.40 3.87
CA CYS A 157 7.45 1.15 3.52
C CYS A 157 7.37 -0.17 2.75
N ALA A 158 6.45 -1.05 3.15
CA ALA A 158 6.20 -2.32 2.46
C ALA A 158 7.45 -3.21 2.33
N GLU A 159 8.35 -3.11 3.30
CA GLU A 159 9.53 -3.96 3.37
C GLU A 159 9.19 -5.30 4.03
N ARG A 160 9.89 -6.35 3.59
CA ARG A 160 9.75 -7.68 4.18
C ARG A 160 10.08 -7.62 5.67
N ASN A 161 9.22 -8.23 6.50
CA ASN A 161 9.37 -8.29 7.95
C ASN A 161 9.41 -6.92 8.65
N ARG A 162 8.89 -5.87 8.01
CA ARG A 162 8.77 -4.51 8.56
C ARG A 162 7.33 -4.03 8.45
N PRO A 163 6.41 -4.55 9.29
CA PRO A 163 5.02 -4.15 9.26
C PRO A 163 4.82 -2.74 9.83
N GLY A 164 3.83 -2.00 9.34
CA GLY A 164 3.44 -0.72 9.94
C GLY A 164 3.05 -0.85 11.41
N VAL A 165 3.39 0.18 12.20
CA VAL A 165 3.12 0.29 13.63
C VAL A 165 2.09 1.39 13.88
N TYR A 166 1.09 1.05 14.68
CA TYR A 166 -0.10 1.84 14.95
C TYR A 166 -0.24 2.04 16.45
N ILE A 167 -0.80 3.18 16.86
CA ILE A 167 -1.27 3.35 18.24
C ILE A 167 -2.49 2.46 18.46
N SER A 168 -2.52 1.70 19.56
CA SER A 168 -3.66 0.86 19.95
C SER A 168 -4.69 1.68 20.70
N LEU A 169 -5.91 1.82 20.14
CA LEU A 169 -7.00 2.50 20.85
C LEU A 169 -7.56 1.70 22.02
N SER A 170 -7.43 0.37 21.97
CA SER A 170 -7.81 -0.48 23.10
C SER A 170 -6.93 -0.22 24.33
N ALA A 171 -5.63 0.02 24.13
CA ALA A 171 -4.69 0.39 25.19
C ALA A 171 -4.97 1.81 25.74
N HIS A 172 -5.43 2.72 24.87
CA HIS A 172 -5.73 4.11 25.24
C HIS A 172 -7.19 4.36 25.67
N ARG A 173 -8.01 3.30 25.84
CA ARG A 173 -9.44 3.36 26.17
C ARG A 173 -9.77 4.38 27.28
N SER A 174 -9.11 4.25 28.43
CA SER A 174 -9.39 5.09 29.61
C SER A 174 -9.10 6.57 29.35
N TRP A 175 -8.07 6.88 28.56
CA TRP A 175 -7.76 8.26 28.19
C TRP A 175 -8.82 8.81 27.22
N VAL A 176 -9.24 8.03 26.22
CA VAL A 176 -10.26 8.43 25.25
C VAL A 176 -11.61 8.67 25.92
N GLU A 177 -12.07 7.73 26.77
CA GLU A 177 -13.35 7.85 27.49
C GLU A 177 -13.42 9.07 28.41
N ARG A 178 -12.27 9.49 28.95
CA ARG A 178 -12.16 10.69 29.79
C ARG A 178 -12.26 11.98 28.98
N ILE A 179 -11.69 12.03 27.78
CA ILE A 179 -11.63 13.25 26.96
C ILE A 179 -12.87 13.39 26.07
N VAL A 180 -13.34 12.28 25.50
CA VAL A 180 -14.45 12.25 24.54
C VAL A 180 -15.71 11.74 25.24
N GLN A 181 -16.52 12.67 25.73
CA GLN A 181 -17.77 12.34 26.40
C GLN A 181 -18.72 11.57 25.46
N GLY A 182 -19.28 10.45 25.94
CA GLY A 182 -20.24 9.64 25.18
C GLY A 182 -19.64 8.70 24.13
N VAL A 183 -18.31 8.60 24.03
CA VAL A 183 -17.64 7.66 23.11
C VAL A 183 -18.06 6.21 23.39
N GLN A 184 -18.29 5.44 22.33
CA GLN A 184 -18.65 4.03 22.41
C GLN A 184 -17.45 3.18 21.98
N LEU A 185 -16.75 2.57 22.93
CA LEU A 185 -15.63 1.69 22.64
C LEU A 185 -16.05 0.22 22.72
N ARG A 186 -16.02 -0.47 21.58
CA ARG A 186 -16.32 -1.91 21.48
C ARG A 186 -15.03 -2.74 21.63
N GLY A 187 -15.16 -3.95 22.18
CA GLY A 187 -14.04 -4.87 22.43
C GLY A 187 -13.53 -4.81 23.87
N ARG A 188 -13.31 -5.96 24.49
CA ARG A 188 -12.96 -6.09 25.92
C ARG A 188 -11.49 -5.72 26.14
N ALA A 189 -11.23 -4.70 26.95
CA ALA A 189 -9.94 -4.57 27.62
C ALA A 189 -9.82 -5.79 28.57
N ARG A 190 -9.02 -6.79 28.21
CA ARG A 190 -8.56 -7.79 29.19
C ARG A 190 -7.53 -7.08 30.07
N GLY A 191 -8.01 -6.28 31.01
CA GLY A 191 -7.23 -5.91 32.19
C GLY A 191 -6.94 -7.18 32.99
N THR A 192 -5.68 -7.37 33.35
CA THR A 192 -5.20 -8.39 34.28
C THR A 192 -6.07 -8.45 35.53
N GLY A 193 -6.69 -9.62 35.78
CA GLY A 193 -7.51 -9.86 36.96
C GLY A 193 -7.92 -11.31 37.06
N ALA A 194 -7.08 -12.10 37.73
CA ALA A 194 -7.34 -13.43 38.29
C ALA A 194 -7.92 -14.49 37.33
N LEU A 195 -7.09 -15.48 36.97
CA LEU A 195 -7.59 -16.85 36.94
C LEU A 195 -8.24 -17.13 38.31
N ARG A 196 -9.55 -16.97 38.43
CA ARG A 196 -10.30 -17.79 39.38
C ARG A 196 -10.21 -19.19 38.82
N ALA A 197 -9.35 -19.99 39.46
CA ALA A 197 -9.37 -21.43 39.36
C ALA A 197 -10.85 -21.88 39.41
N LEU A 198 -11.29 -22.55 38.36
CA LEU A 198 -12.44 -23.42 38.47
C LEU A 198 -11.97 -24.58 39.35
N SER A 199 -12.27 -24.50 40.65
CA SER A 199 -12.23 -25.68 41.52
C SER A 199 -13.25 -26.70 40.98
N PRO A 200 -12.91 -27.99 40.93
CA PRO A 200 -13.86 -29.02 40.53
C PRO A 200 -14.88 -29.22 41.66
N ASP A 201 -16.16 -29.06 41.33
CA ASP A 201 -17.25 -29.44 42.21
C ASP A 201 -17.15 -30.93 42.54
N SER A 202 -17.16 -31.20 43.84
CA SER A 202 -17.34 -32.51 44.45
C SER A 202 -18.65 -33.14 43.98
N GLY A 203 -18.55 -34.11 43.07
CA GLY A 203 -19.66 -34.99 42.73
C GLY A 203 -19.96 -35.95 43.89
N SER A 204 -21.13 -35.81 44.50
CA SER A 204 -21.78 -36.86 45.28
C SER A 204 -23.27 -36.83 45.02
N ALA A 205 -23.75 -37.82 44.25
CA ALA A 205 -25.03 -38.50 44.40
C ALA A 205 -25.28 -39.41 43.19
N ALA A 206 -24.80 -40.66 43.26
CA ALA A 206 -25.44 -41.77 42.55
C ALA A 206 -26.11 -42.64 43.62
N ARG A 207 -27.44 -42.67 43.56
CA ARG A 207 -28.27 -43.66 44.27
C ARG A 207 -28.11 -45.01 43.58
N SER A 208 -27.91 -46.05 44.36
CA SER A 208 -28.35 -47.43 44.11
C SER A 208 -28.47 -48.09 45.47
#